data_AF-A0A8G1EBQ9-F1
#
_entry.id   AF-A0A8G1EBQ9-F1
#
_cell.length_a   1.000
_cell.length_b   1.000
_cell.length_c   1.000
_cell.angle_alpha   90.00
_cell.angle_beta   90.00
_cell.angle_gamma   90.00
#
_symmetry.space_group_name_H-M   'P 1'
#
loop_
_entity.id
_entity.type
_entity.pdbx_description
1 polymer ?
#
loop_
_entity_poly.entity_id
_entity_poly.type
_entity_poly.pdbx_seq_one_letter_code
_entity_poly.pdbx_strand_id
1 'polypeptide(L)'
;MTIVPGTIDHLAQIISQVVAPSFVLGAVAGFLSMVHARLTGVIDRIRYLNAIPATDPDRAFLKEDIQRQRRRARYLAKSIFFGIAAGITTTLLIIIAFGMAFLSLPHVWATAFMFILSLALFCVALVMLVMDSFISVDDYDHF
;
A
#
# COMPACT_ATOMS: atom_id res chain seq x y z
N MET A 1 6.96 39.28 -3.82
CA MET A 1 5.76 39.50 -2.97
C MET A 1 5.97 38.74 -1.68
N THR A 2 6.17 39.44 -0.57
CA THR A 2 6.24 38.85 0.77
C THR A 2 4.81 38.52 1.19
N ILE A 3 4.51 37.23 1.28
CA ILE A 3 3.17 36.72 1.56
C ILE A 3 2.84 37.05 3.02
N VAL A 4 1.77 37.82 3.24
CA VAL A 4 1.34 38.26 4.58
C VAL A 4 0.54 37.11 5.23
N PRO A 5 0.89 36.67 6.45
CA PRO A 5 0.14 35.63 7.15
C PRO A 5 -1.35 36.00 7.27
N GLY A 6 -2.25 35.09 6.86
CA GLY A 6 -3.70 35.29 6.93
C GLY A 6 -4.40 35.83 5.67
N THR A 7 -3.68 36.04 4.57
CA THR A 7 -4.28 36.36 3.26
C THR A 7 -4.68 35.10 2.48
N ILE A 8 -5.60 35.27 1.51
CA ILE A 8 -6.06 34.20 0.59
C ILE A 8 -4.88 33.54 -0.13
N ASP A 9 -3.85 34.32 -0.49
CA ASP A 9 -2.64 33.81 -1.16
C ASP A 9 -1.83 32.84 -0.29
N HIS A 10 -1.75 33.10 1.03
CA HIS A 10 -1.09 32.20 1.97
C HIS A 10 -1.86 30.87 2.12
N LEU A 11 -3.18 30.95 2.19
CA LEU A 11 -4.05 29.77 2.24
C LEU A 11 -3.93 28.94 0.96
N ALA A 12 -3.95 29.59 -0.20
CA ALA A 12 -3.79 28.95 -1.50
C ALA A 12 -2.44 28.24 -1.64
N GLN A 13 -1.36 28.85 -1.14
CA GLN A 13 -0.03 28.24 -1.14
C GLN A 13 0.04 26.98 -0.27
N ILE A 14 -0.53 27.02 0.94
CA ILE A 14 -0.57 25.86 1.84
C ILE A 14 -1.38 24.72 1.19
N ILE A 15 -2.55 25.03 0.63
CA ILE A 15 -3.37 24.03 -0.08
C ILE A 15 -2.55 23.41 -1.21
N SER A 16 -1.89 24.22 -2.05
CA SER A 16 -1.07 23.74 -3.16
C SER A 16 0.07 22.80 -2.71
N GLN A 17 0.72 23.10 -1.58
CA GLN A 17 1.78 22.26 -1.02
C GLN A 17 1.28 20.89 -0.55
N VAL A 18 0.04 20.81 -0.08
CA VAL A 18 -0.53 19.59 0.48
C VAL A 18 -1.29 18.75 -0.56
N VAL A 19 -1.69 19.34 -1.69
CA VAL A 19 -2.36 18.62 -2.80
C VAL A 19 -1.52 17.43 -3.29
N ALA A 20 -0.20 17.61 -3.49
CA ALA A 20 0.67 16.53 -4.00
C ALA A 20 0.77 15.32 -3.04
N PRO A 21 1.04 15.48 -1.73
CA PRO A 21 0.94 14.38 -0.76
C PRO A 21 -0.45 13.75 -0.65
N SER A 22 -1.52 14.54 -0.79
CA SER A 22 -2.89 14.03 -0.74
C SER A 22 -3.19 13.06 -1.88
N PHE A 23 -2.59 13.28 -3.06
CA PHE A 23 -2.70 12.37 -4.19
C PHE A 23 -2.11 10.99 -3.90
N VAL A 24 -1.02 10.93 -3.13
CA VAL A 24 -0.40 9.66 -2.70
C VAL A 24 -1.36 8.87 -1.80
N LEU A 25 -2.13 9.52 -0.92
CA LEU A 25 -3.16 8.83 -0.13
C LEU A 25 -4.25 8.19 -1.00
N GLY A 26 -4.69 8.90 -2.04
CA GLY A 26 -5.62 8.34 -3.03
C GLY A 26 -5.04 7.11 -3.74
N ALA A 27 -3.78 7.20 -4.17
CA ALA A 27 -3.08 6.07 -4.79
C ALA A 27 -2.92 4.88 -3.83
N VAL A 28 -2.58 5.13 -2.56
CA VAL A 28 -2.50 4.11 -1.51
C VAL A 28 -3.86 3.45 -1.28
N ALA A 29 -4.96 4.21 -1.22
CA ALA A 29 -6.29 3.66 -1.04
C ALA A 29 -6.70 2.73 -2.20
N GLY A 30 -6.47 3.17 -3.44
CA GLY A 30 -6.71 2.35 -4.64
C GLY A 30 -5.85 1.08 -4.64
N PHE A 31 -4.57 1.21 -4.31
CA PHE A 31 -3.66 0.08 -4.15
C PHE A 31 -4.15 -0.91 -3.10
N LEU A 32 -4.50 -0.46 -1.90
CA LEU A 32 -4.99 -1.32 -0.82
C LEU A 32 -6.28 -2.06 -1.21
N SER A 33 -7.22 -1.39 -1.88
CA SER A 33 -8.43 -2.02 -2.40
C SER A 33 -8.11 -3.16 -3.38
N MET A 34 -7.17 -2.91 -4.31
CA MET A 34 -6.72 -3.90 -5.28
C MET A 34 -6.04 -5.11 -4.61
N VAL A 35 -5.13 -4.89 -3.67
CA VAL A 35 -4.42 -5.98 -2.98
C VAL A 35 -5.39 -6.77 -2.08
N HIS A 36 -6.33 -6.09 -1.43
CA HIS A 36 -7.33 -6.72 -0.59
C HIS A 36 -8.27 -7.63 -1.40
N ALA A 37 -8.72 -7.19 -2.58
CA ALA A 37 -9.52 -8.02 -3.49
C ALA A 37 -8.78 -9.31 -3.90
N ARG A 38 -7.48 -9.20 -4.19
CA ARG A 38 -6.62 -10.36 -4.51
C ARG A 38 -6.48 -11.30 -3.31
N LEU A 39 -6.28 -10.77 -2.10
CA LEU A 39 -6.12 -11.58 -0.89
C LEU A 39 -7.38 -12.40 -0.59
N THR A 40 -8.55 -11.76 -0.69
CA THR A 40 -9.84 -12.41 -0.49
C THR A 40 -10.04 -13.56 -1.47
N GLY A 41 -9.72 -13.35 -2.76
CA GLY A 41 -9.78 -14.42 -3.77
C GLY A 41 -8.87 -15.62 -3.44
N VAL A 42 -7.64 -15.37 -2.96
CA VAL A 42 -6.72 -16.44 -2.53
C VAL A 42 -7.26 -17.18 -1.30
N ILE A 43 -7.78 -16.45 -0.30
CA ILE A 43 -8.35 -17.05 0.93
C ILE A 43 -9.59 -17.90 0.59
N ASP A 44 -10.47 -17.41 -0.28
CA ASP A 44 -11.68 -18.12 -0.67
C ASP A 44 -11.34 -19.39 -1.45
N ARG A 45 -10.32 -19.35 -2.31
CA ARG A 45 -9.79 -20.56 -2.98
C ARG A 45 -9.22 -21.58 -1.99
N ILE A 46 -8.47 -21.14 -0.98
CA ILE A 46 -7.97 -22.02 0.10
C ILE A 46 -9.13 -22.63 0.89
N ARG A 47 -10.18 -21.86 1.19
CA ARG A 47 -11.37 -22.35 1.90
C ARG A 47 -12.12 -23.39 1.07
N TYR A 48 -12.31 -23.13 -0.23
CA TYR A 48 -12.93 -24.08 -1.16
C TYR A 48 -12.18 -25.42 -1.21
N LEU A 49 -10.84 -25.39 -1.33
CA LEU A 49 -9.99 -26.59 -1.34
C LEU A 49 -10.04 -27.36 0.00
N ASN A 50 -10.16 -26.65 1.13
CA ASN A 50 -10.28 -27.29 2.45
C ASN A 50 -11.67 -27.90 2.70
N ALA A 51 -12.73 -27.39 2.05
CA ALA A 51 -14.09 -27.88 2.20
C ALA A 51 -14.35 -29.26 1.56
N ILE A 52 -13.43 -29.73 0.70
CA ILE A 52 -13.49 -31.08 0.10
C ILE A 52 -13.34 -32.14 1.23
N PRO A 53 -14.10 -33.25 1.25
CA PRO A 53 -13.98 -34.27 2.29
C PRO A 53 -12.61 -34.96 2.33
N ALA A 54 -12.17 -35.40 3.51
CA ALA A 54 -10.86 -36.05 3.72
C ALA A 54 -10.75 -37.49 3.21
N THR A 55 -11.83 -38.03 2.66
CA THR A 55 -11.95 -39.42 2.25
C THR A 55 -11.47 -39.68 0.81
N ASP A 56 -11.12 -38.64 0.07
CA ASP A 56 -10.62 -38.78 -1.31
C ASP A 56 -9.12 -39.11 -1.36
N PRO A 57 -8.69 -40.21 -2.00
CA PRO A 57 -7.28 -40.60 -2.11
C PRO A 57 -6.44 -39.62 -2.97
N ASP A 58 -7.06 -38.78 -3.80
CA ASP A 58 -6.38 -37.75 -4.61
C ASP A 58 -5.94 -36.51 -3.81
N ARG A 59 -6.23 -36.46 -2.51
CA ARG A 59 -5.99 -35.28 -1.65
C ARG A 59 -4.53 -35.09 -1.24
N ALA A 60 -3.65 -36.05 -1.51
CA ALA A 60 -2.22 -35.95 -1.20
C ALA A 60 -1.54 -34.84 -2.04
N PHE A 61 -1.88 -34.75 -3.33
CA PHE A 61 -1.38 -33.71 -4.24
C PHE A 61 -1.95 -32.32 -3.87
N LEU A 62 -3.20 -32.29 -3.38
CA LEU A 62 -3.90 -31.05 -2.99
C LEU A 62 -3.31 -30.37 -1.72
N LYS A 63 -2.69 -31.14 -0.82
CA LYS A 63 -2.07 -30.60 0.40
C LYS A 63 -0.80 -29.80 0.14
N GLU A 64 0.01 -30.19 -0.84
CA GLU A 64 1.20 -29.42 -1.25
C GLU A 64 0.78 -28.09 -1.88
N ASP A 65 -0.29 -28.10 -2.66
CA ASP A 65 -0.83 -26.92 -3.32
C ASP A 65 -1.40 -25.90 -2.31
N ILE A 66 -2.05 -26.36 -1.23
CA ILE A 66 -2.54 -25.51 -0.13
C ILE A 66 -1.39 -24.83 0.63
N GLN A 67 -0.26 -25.52 0.85
CA GLN A 67 0.91 -24.94 1.49
C GLN A 67 1.55 -23.84 0.62
N ARG A 68 1.54 -24.02 -0.70
CA ARG A 68 2.02 -23.04 -1.68
C ARG A 68 1.14 -21.78 -1.71
N GLN A 69 -0.19 -21.95 -1.72
CA GLN A 69 -1.15 -20.82 -1.64
C GLN A 69 -1.03 -20.04 -0.31
N ARG A 70 -0.73 -20.72 0.82
CA ARG A 70 -0.44 -20.05 2.11
C ARG A 70 0.86 -19.24 2.09
N ARG A 71 1.86 -19.62 1.28
CA ARG A 71 3.07 -18.79 1.08
C ARG A 71 2.73 -17.52 0.31
N ARG A 72 1.89 -17.60 -0.72
CA ARG A 72 1.37 -16.41 -1.46
C ARG A 72 0.64 -15.42 -0.55
N ALA A 73 -0.28 -15.91 0.28
CA ALA A 73 -1.02 -15.05 1.22
C ALA A 73 -0.11 -14.23 2.15
N ARG A 74 1.10 -14.74 2.48
CA ARG A 74 2.09 -14.01 3.28
C ARG A 74 2.77 -12.87 2.52
N TYR A 75 2.99 -13.00 1.22
CA TYR A 75 3.54 -11.92 0.40
C TYR A 75 2.52 -10.79 0.20
N LEU A 76 1.25 -11.14 -0.05
CA LEU A 76 0.15 -10.16 -0.08
C LEU A 76 0.01 -9.43 1.25
N ALA A 77 0.00 -10.16 2.36
CA ALA A 77 -0.11 -9.56 3.69
C ALA A 77 1.06 -8.59 3.99
N LYS A 78 2.28 -8.93 3.55
CA LYS A 78 3.43 -8.01 3.65
C LYS A 78 3.26 -6.77 2.76
N SER A 79 2.80 -6.93 1.51
CA SER A 79 2.53 -5.82 0.60
C SER A 79 1.48 -4.85 1.18
N ILE A 80 0.41 -5.38 1.79
CA ILE A 80 -0.59 -4.60 2.53
C ILE A 80 0.07 -3.84 3.69
N PHE A 81 0.93 -4.48 4.48
CA PHE A 81 1.62 -3.83 5.60
C PHE A 81 2.47 -2.64 5.15
N PHE A 82 3.27 -2.79 4.09
CA PHE A 82 4.06 -1.69 3.54
C PHE A 82 3.19 -0.58 2.92
N GLY A 83 2.08 -0.95 2.25
CA GLY A 83 1.11 0.02 1.74
C GLY A 83 0.44 0.85 2.84
N ILE A 84 0.02 0.21 3.94
CA ILE A 84 -0.52 0.89 5.12
C ILE A 84 0.55 1.79 5.75
N ALA A 85 1.79 1.31 5.89
CA ALA A 85 2.89 2.11 6.44
C ALA A 85 3.18 3.36 5.58
N ALA A 86 3.15 3.24 4.25
CA ALA A 86 3.27 4.38 3.34
C ALA A 86 2.10 5.37 3.50
N GLY A 87 0.87 4.87 3.62
CA GLY A 87 -0.31 5.68 3.91
C GLY A 87 -0.18 6.46 5.22
N ILE A 88 0.17 5.78 6.31
CA ILE A 88 0.40 6.40 7.63
C ILE A 88 1.48 7.46 7.55
N THR A 89 2.61 7.17 6.90
CA THR A 89 3.72 8.12 6.74
C THR A 89 3.30 9.36 5.96
N THR A 90 2.49 9.19 4.91
CA THR A 90 1.91 10.30 4.12
C THR A 90 0.94 11.13 4.96
N THR A 91 0.07 10.51 5.73
CA THR A 91 -0.85 11.21 6.64
C THR A 91 -0.08 12.00 7.69
N LEU A 92 0.95 11.41 8.30
CA LEU A 92 1.79 12.08 9.29
C LEU A 92 2.51 13.29 8.69
N LEU A 93 3.03 13.14 7.47
CA LEU A 93 3.62 14.24 6.70
C LEU A 93 2.62 15.39 6.52
N ILE A 94 1.39 15.09 6.10
CA ILE A 94 0.36 16.10 5.87
C ILE A 94 0.06 16.87 7.15
N ILE A 95 -0.10 16.17 8.27
CA ILE A 95 -0.32 16.76 9.59
C ILE A 95 0.85 17.68 9.98
N ILE A 96 2.09 17.21 9.81
CA ILE A 96 3.30 17.97 10.13
C ILE A 96 3.47 19.18 9.21
N ALA A 97 3.21 19.03 7.91
CA ALA A 97 3.30 20.12 6.94
C ALA A 97 2.31 21.25 7.26
N PHE A 98 1.06 20.91 7.57
CA PHE A 98 0.08 21.89 8.05
C PHE A 98 0.50 22.50 9.39
N GLY A 99 0.92 21.69 10.37
CA GLY A 99 1.36 22.17 11.68
C GLY A 99 2.54 23.15 11.61
N MET A 100 3.53 22.86 10.77
CA MET A 100 4.69 23.74 10.54
C MET A 100 4.30 25.03 9.81
N ALA A 101 3.38 24.95 8.83
CA ALA A 101 2.85 26.13 8.14
C ALA A 101 2.09 27.06 9.10
N PHE A 102 1.34 26.50 10.07
CA PHE A 102 0.69 27.27 11.13
C PHE A 102 1.69 27.95 12.07
N LEU A 103 2.80 27.29 12.38
CA LEU A 103 3.84 27.80 13.30
C LEU A 103 4.86 28.74 12.61
N SER A 104 4.73 29.00 11.31
CA SER A 104 5.67 29.83 10.52
C SER A 104 7.14 29.39 10.62
N LEU A 105 7.38 28.10 10.89
CA LEU A 105 8.72 27.55 11.04
C LEU A 105 9.30 27.18 9.66
N PRO A 106 10.47 27.70 9.26
CA PRO A 106 11.13 27.32 8.02
C PRO A 106 11.73 25.92 8.16
N HIS A 107 10.95 24.89 7.82
CA HIS A 107 11.39 23.48 7.88
C HIS A 107 11.08 22.71 6.58
N VAL A 108 11.36 23.37 5.44
CA VAL A 108 11.20 22.83 4.07
C VAL A 108 11.89 21.46 3.90
N TRP A 109 13.03 21.24 4.57
CA TRP A 109 13.80 19.99 4.47
C TRP A 109 13.10 18.80 5.14
N ALA A 110 12.41 19.02 6.26
CA ALA A 110 11.76 17.92 6.99
C ALA A 110 10.54 17.38 6.24
N THR A 111 9.71 18.26 5.68
CA THR A 111 8.54 17.86 4.88
C THR A 111 8.97 17.18 3.58
N ALA A 112 10.02 17.68 2.91
CA ALA A 112 10.59 17.04 1.72
C ALA A 112 11.13 15.64 2.04
N PHE A 113 11.87 15.46 3.14
CA PHE A 113 12.41 14.17 3.55
C PHE A 113 11.30 13.14 3.84
N MET A 114 10.26 13.55 4.58
CA MET A 114 9.10 12.68 4.83
C MET A 114 8.38 12.31 3.53
N PHE A 115 8.33 13.21 2.54
CA PHE A 115 7.65 12.95 1.28
C PHE A 115 8.38 11.88 0.48
N ILE A 116 9.71 12.03 0.39
CA ILE A 116 10.58 11.04 -0.26
C ILE A 116 10.48 9.69 0.46
N LEU A 117 10.47 9.69 1.80
CA LEU A 117 10.31 8.47 2.59
C LEU A 117 8.97 7.77 2.33
N SER A 118 7.87 8.53 2.28
CA SER A 118 6.55 8.00 1.92
C SER A 118 6.56 7.38 0.52
N LEU A 119 7.07 8.10 -0.48
CA LEU A 119 7.16 7.59 -1.85
C LEU A 119 8.04 6.34 -1.96
N ALA A 120 9.15 6.29 -1.21
CA ALA A 120 10.00 5.11 -1.16
C ALA A 120 9.27 3.90 -0.56
N LEU A 121 8.55 4.08 0.56
CA LEU A 121 7.72 3.02 1.15
C LEU A 121 6.62 2.55 0.19
N PHE A 122 5.97 3.48 -0.51
CA PHE A 122 4.94 3.15 -1.49
C PHE A 122 5.53 2.40 -2.70
N CYS A 123 6.71 2.82 -3.18
CA CYS A 123 7.43 2.12 -4.24
C CYS A 123 7.78 0.68 -3.83
N VAL A 124 8.26 0.47 -2.60
CA VAL A 124 8.52 -0.88 -2.06
C VAL A 124 7.23 -1.72 -2.04
N ALA A 125 6.10 -1.14 -1.64
CA ALA A 125 4.81 -1.84 -1.65
C ALA A 125 4.39 -2.27 -3.07
N LEU A 126 4.57 -1.39 -4.07
CA LEU A 126 4.32 -1.69 -5.48
C LEU A 126 5.24 -2.79 -6.02
N VAL A 127 6.53 -2.75 -5.70
CA VAL A 127 7.48 -3.81 -6.09
C VAL A 127 7.05 -5.15 -5.51
N MET A 128 6.63 -5.21 -4.24
CA MET A 128 6.11 -6.44 -3.65
C MET A 128 4.86 -6.97 -4.37
N LEU A 129 3.96 -6.08 -4.80
CA LEU A 129 2.77 -6.45 -5.57
C LEU A 129 3.13 -7.00 -6.96
N VAL A 130 4.12 -6.40 -7.62
CA VAL A 130 4.63 -6.86 -8.92
C VAL A 130 5.26 -8.24 -8.78
N MET A 131 6.07 -8.48 -7.75
CA MET A 131 6.68 -9.79 -7.50
C MET A 131 5.61 -10.87 -7.27
N ASP A 132 4.56 -10.58 -6.50
CA ASP A 132 3.44 -11.50 -6.34
C ASP A 132 2.70 -11.77 -7.66
N SER A 133 2.55 -10.75 -8.50
CA SER A 133 1.90 -10.87 -9.81
C SER A 133 2.71 -11.76 -10.77
N PHE A 134 4.04 -11.66 -10.77
CA PHE A 134 4.90 -12.56 -11.56
C PHE A 134 4.85 -14.01 -11.09
N ILE A 135 4.89 -14.24 -9.77
CA ILE A 135 4.73 -15.58 -9.18
C ILE A 135 3.35 -16.16 -9.53
N SER A 136 2.34 -15.30 -9.72
CA SER A 136 0.99 -15.71 -10.14
C SER A 136 0.93 -16.20 -11.59
N VAL A 137 1.72 -15.62 -12.49
CA VAL A 137 1.75 -15.98 -13.93
C VAL A 137 2.56 -17.25 -14.17
N ASP A 138 3.72 -17.39 -13.53
CA ASP A 138 4.61 -18.57 -13.65
C ASP A 138 3.91 -19.90 -13.25
N ASP A 139 2.87 -19.81 -12.43
CA ASP A 139 2.07 -20.94 -11.98
C ASP A 139 1.05 -21.43 -13.02
N TYR A 140 0.82 -20.67 -14.09
CA TYR A 140 -0.02 -21.07 -15.22
C TYR A 140 0.76 -21.85 -16.29
N ASP A 141 2.10 -21.74 -16.33
CA ASP A 141 2.94 -22.41 -17.34
C ASP A 141 3.16 -23.91 -17.03
N HIS A 142 2.58 -24.44 -15.95
CA HIS A 142 2.62 -25.85 -15.57
C HIS A 142 1.30 -26.62 -15.82
N PHE A 143 0.39 -26.08 -16.64
CA PHE A 143 -0.81 -26.78 -17.11
C PHE A 143 -0.69 -27.22 -18.58
#